data_AF-A0A7J9DID4-F1
#
_entry.id   AF-A0A7J9DID4-F1
#
_cell.length_a   1.000
_cell.length_b   1.000
_cell.length_c   1.000
_cell.angle_alpha   90.00
_cell.angle_beta   90.00
_cell.angle_gamma   90.00
#
_symmetry.space_group_name_H-M   'P 1'
#
loop_
_entity.id
_entity.type
_entity.pdbx_description
1 polymer ?
#
loop_
_entity_poly.entity_id
_entity_poly.type
_entity_poly.pdbx_seq_one_letter_code
_entity_poly.pdbx_strand_id
1 'polypeptide(L)'
;RESYSIKESDYASCSKFSFLTSYFSNNIGVEHVGGDMFESVPKGDAIFLKWILHDWSDEHCLKLLKNCWEALPNGGKVIIVESILPEVPDTSVSSNIVCEQDLFMLAQNPGGKERTLKEYKALALKTGFSGCEVICCAYNSWVMQMDKRAIY
;
A
#
# COMPACT_ATOMS: atom_id res chain seq x y z
N ARG A 1 -25.56 -22.11 -19.53
CA ARG A 1 -25.41 -20.70 -19.09
C ARG A 1 -25.73 -20.68 -17.61
N GLU A 2 -24.76 -20.98 -16.76
CA GLU A 2 -24.90 -20.75 -15.32
C GLU A 2 -24.14 -19.46 -15.03
N SER A 3 -24.89 -18.45 -14.63
CA SER A 3 -24.38 -17.17 -14.17
C SER A 3 -23.80 -17.36 -12.77
N TYR A 4 -22.48 -17.36 -12.64
CA TYR A 4 -21.83 -17.19 -11.36
C TYR A 4 -22.04 -15.76 -10.90
N SER A 5 -22.84 -15.58 -9.86
CA SER A 5 -23.03 -14.30 -9.20
C SER A 5 -21.96 -14.19 -8.12
N ILE A 6 -20.95 -13.34 -8.36
CA ILE A 6 -19.90 -13.04 -7.38
C ILE A 6 -20.58 -12.33 -6.20
N LYS A 7 -20.36 -12.82 -4.98
CA LYS A 7 -20.95 -12.25 -3.77
C LYS A 7 -19.95 -11.30 -3.12
N GLU A 8 -20.45 -10.27 -2.45
CA GLU A 8 -19.67 -9.26 -1.72
C GLU A 8 -18.72 -9.88 -0.66
N SER A 9 -19.04 -11.09 -0.18
CA SER A 9 -18.19 -11.89 0.72
C SER A 9 -16.90 -12.42 0.09
N ASP A 10 -16.83 -12.51 -1.25
CA ASP A 10 -15.66 -13.01 -1.96
C ASP A 10 -14.54 -11.94 -2.02
N TYR A 11 -14.88 -10.66 -1.84
CA TYR A 11 -13.94 -9.53 -1.77
C TYR A 11 -13.36 -9.30 -0.36
N ALA A 12 -13.94 -9.92 0.68
CA ALA A 12 -13.51 -9.77 2.07
C ALA A 12 -12.16 -10.46 2.39
N SER A 13 -11.48 -11.01 1.38
CA SER A 13 -10.13 -11.56 1.49
C SER A 13 -9.06 -10.47 1.71
N CYS A 14 -9.25 -9.26 1.16
CA CYS A 14 -8.21 -8.22 1.21
C CYS A 14 -8.26 -7.35 2.48
N SER A 15 -9.40 -7.26 3.18
CA SER A 15 -9.52 -6.54 4.45
C SER A 15 -9.01 -7.34 5.66
N LYS A 16 -8.72 -8.64 5.48
CA LYS A 16 -8.06 -9.49 6.47
C LYS A 16 -6.62 -9.78 6.07
N PHE A 17 -5.79 -8.75 6.01
CA PHE A 17 -4.35 -8.97 6.02
C PHE A 17 -3.92 -9.34 7.44
N SER A 18 -3.57 -10.60 7.62
CA SER A 18 -2.53 -10.98 8.57
C SER A 18 -1.23 -10.24 8.19
N PHE A 19 -0.58 -9.58 9.14
CA PHE A 19 0.83 -9.27 8.96
C PHE A 19 1.58 -10.62 8.82
N LEU A 20 1.90 -10.98 7.57
CA LEU A 20 2.37 -12.29 7.09
C LEU A 20 1.43 -13.47 7.45
N THR A 21 0.62 -13.98 6.52
CA THR A 21 0.12 -15.37 6.63
C THR A 21 1.04 -16.28 5.85
N SER A 22 1.76 -17.13 6.57
CA SER A 22 2.24 -18.36 6.01
C SER A 22 1.98 -19.43 7.04
N TYR A 23 1.25 -20.46 6.62
CA TYR A 23 1.14 -21.76 7.24
C TYR A 23 2.53 -22.43 7.30
N PHE A 24 3.50 -21.87 8.03
CA PHE A 24 4.75 -22.53 8.36
C PHE A 24 5.24 -22.05 9.73
N SER A 25 5.39 -23.03 10.61
CA SER A 25 5.82 -22.94 11.99
C SER A 25 7.19 -22.26 12.17
N ASN A 26 7.26 -21.32 13.11
CA ASN A 26 8.46 -20.79 13.78
C ASN A 26 9.47 -20.01 12.93
N ASN A 27 9.11 -18.82 12.47
CA ASN A 27 10.09 -17.79 12.09
C ASN A 27 10.59 -17.07 13.36
N ILE A 28 11.80 -17.42 13.83
CA ILE A 28 12.43 -16.74 14.97
C ILE A 28 12.61 -15.26 14.62
N GLY A 29 12.08 -14.37 15.47
CA GLY A 29 12.14 -12.92 15.27
C GLY A 29 10.97 -12.32 14.49
N VAL A 30 9.94 -13.12 14.15
CA VAL A 30 8.69 -12.63 13.54
C VAL A 30 7.52 -12.96 14.45
N GLU A 31 6.77 -11.93 14.85
CA GLU A 31 5.49 -12.07 15.53
C GLU A 31 4.35 -11.84 14.54
N HIS A 32 3.40 -12.77 14.50
CA HIS A 32 2.22 -12.67 13.65
C HIS A 32 1.07 -12.06 14.43
N VAL A 33 0.57 -10.92 13.96
CA VAL A 33 -0.55 -10.20 14.57
C VAL A 33 -1.69 -10.09 13.56
N GLY A 34 -2.85 -10.66 13.90
CA GLY A 34 -4.08 -10.52 13.12
C GLY A 34 -4.82 -9.23 13.48
N GLY A 35 -5.50 -8.61 12.52
CA GLY A 35 -6.30 -7.41 12.73
C GLY A 35 -6.93 -6.88 11.44
N ASP A 36 -7.52 -5.69 11.53
CA ASP A 36 -7.98 -4.90 10.39
C ASP A 36 -7.18 -3.59 10.36
N MET A 37 -6.40 -3.39 9.30
CA MET A 37 -5.54 -2.22 9.12
C MET A 37 -6.32 -0.89 8.99
N PHE A 38 -7.62 -0.96 8.66
CA PHE A 38 -8.51 0.19 8.64
C PHE A 38 -9.05 0.55 10.03
N GLU A 39 -8.91 -0.33 11.02
CA GLU A 39 -9.19 -0.03 12.42
C GLU A 39 -7.92 0.40 13.16
N SER A 40 -6.85 -0.39 13.08
CA SER A 40 -5.56 -0.07 13.69
C SER A 40 -4.42 -0.88 13.07
N VAL A 41 -3.20 -0.38 13.22
CA VAL A 41 -1.98 -1.14 12.86
C VAL A 41 -1.07 -1.26 14.09
N PRO A 42 -0.32 -2.37 14.25
CA PRO A 42 0.61 -2.52 15.36
C PRO A 42 1.65 -1.39 15.41
N LYS A 43 2.04 -1.00 16.62
CA LYS A 43 3.10 -0.01 16.83
C LYS A 43 4.46 -0.56 16.39
N GLY A 44 5.29 0.29 15.84
CA GLY A 44 6.66 -0.04 15.45
C GLY A 44 7.45 1.20 15.03
N ASP A 45 8.77 1.06 14.94
CA ASP A 45 9.65 2.16 14.50
C ASP A 45 9.52 2.45 13.00
N ALA A 46 9.15 1.43 12.23
CA ALA A 46 8.83 1.54 10.82
C ALA A 46 7.67 0.62 10.45
N ILE A 47 6.90 1.01 9.44
CA ILE A 47 5.83 0.20 8.87
C ILE A 47 6.16 -0.06 7.41
N PHE A 48 6.09 -1.32 6.98
CA PHE A 48 6.38 -1.74 5.62
C PHE A 48 5.09 -2.15 4.90
N LEU A 49 4.77 -1.49 3.78
CA LEU A 49 3.60 -1.76 2.95
C LEU A 49 4.08 -2.08 1.53
N LYS A 50 3.88 -3.32 1.08
CA LYS A 50 4.22 -3.73 -0.28
C LYS A 50 2.96 -4.22 -0.97
N TRP A 51 2.62 -3.63 -2.12
CA TRP A 51 1.42 -4.00 -2.89
C TRP A 51 0.18 -3.99 -2.01
N ILE A 52 0.01 -2.87 -1.30
CA ILE A 52 -1.15 -2.65 -0.43
C ILE A 52 -1.90 -1.43 -0.94
N LEU A 53 -1.23 -0.30 -1.13
CA LEU A 53 -1.93 0.94 -1.46
C LEU A 53 -2.61 0.87 -2.83
N HIS A 54 -2.04 0.13 -3.79
CA HIS A 54 -2.64 0.01 -5.12
C HIS A 54 -3.98 -0.76 -5.14
N ASP A 55 -4.27 -1.58 -4.14
CA ASP A 55 -5.51 -2.35 -4.06
C ASP A 55 -6.73 -1.50 -3.65
N TRP A 56 -6.49 -0.31 -3.12
CA TRP A 56 -7.51 0.47 -2.42
C TRP A 56 -7.74 1.84 -3.04
N SER A 57 -8.94 2.38 -2.82
CA SER A 57 -9.28 3.75 -3.19
C SER A 57 -8.47 4.78 -2.39
N ASP A 58 -8.43 6.02 -2.86
CA ASP A 58 -7.70 7.09 -2.17
C ASP A 58 -8.22 7.32 -0.75
N GLU A 59 -9.54 7.20 -0.52
CA GLU A 59 -10.16 7.33 0.81
C GLU A 59 -9.66 6.24 1.78
N HIS A 60 -9.56 5.00 1.30
CA HIS A 60 -9.06 3.88 2.07
C HIS A 60 -7.56 4.01 2.34
N CYS A 61 -6.77 4.43 1.34
CA CYS A 61 -5.35 4.73 1.54
C CYS A 61 -5.14 5.83 2.58
N LEU A 62 -5.95 6.89 2.56
CA LEU A 62 -5.87 7.95 3.57
C LEU A 62 -6.15 7.42 4.97
N LYS A 63 -7.18 6.56 5.12
CA LYS A 63 -7.51 5.93 6.40
C LYS A 63 -6.37 5.05 6.92
N LEU A 64 -5.85 4.17 6.06
CA LEU A 64 -4.72 3.29 6.39
C LEU A 64 -3.46 4.08 6.78
N LEU A 65 -3.05 5.04 5.93
CA LEU A 65 -1.87 5.84 6.18
C LEU A 65 -2.00 6.70 7.44
N LYS A 66 -3.22 7.14 7.79
CA LYS A 66 -3.49 7.80 9.08
C LYS A 66 -3.25 6.86 10.27
N ASN A 67 -3.72 5.62 10.19
CA ASN A 67 -3.46 4.61 11.22
C ASN A 67 -1.95 4.31 11.33
N CYS A 68 -1.24 4.21 10.20
CA CYS A 68 0.21 4.08 10.19
C CYS A 68 0.89 5.27 10.88
N TRP A 69 0.47 6.50 10.57
CA TRP A 69 1.03 7.69 11.20
C TRP A 69 0.85 7.67 12.73
N GLU A 70 -0.31 7.20 13.22
CA GLU A 70 -0.60 7.11 14.67
C GLU A 70 0.21 6.02 15.37
N ALA A 71 0.48 4.90 14.69
CA ALA A 71 1.24 3.78 15.23
C ALA A 71 2.76 4.03 15.29
N LEU A 72 3.27 5.01 14.52
CA LEU A 72 4.69 5.36 14.48
C LEU A 72 5.09 6.31 15.62
N PRO A 73 6.29 6.15 16.22
CA PRO A 73 6.88 7.16 17.09
C PRO A 73 7.33 8.40 16.29
N ASN A 74 7.71 9.48 16.98
CA ASN A 74 8.40 10.61 16.34
C ASN A 74 9.71 10.13 15.72
N GLY A 75 9.96 10.49 14.46
CA GLY A 75 11.10 9.98 13.69
C GLY A 75 10.87 8.60 13.05
N GLY A 76 9.69 7.99 13.25
CA GLY A 76 9.29 6.78 12.56
C GLY A 76 8.92 7.03 11.09
N LYS A 77 8.78 5.95 10.32
CA LYS A 77 8.54 6.03 8.87
C LYS A 77 7.66 4.92 8.31
N VAL A 78 6.97 5.22 7.22
CA VAL A 78 6.35 4.22 6.36
C VAL A 78 7.23 3.98 5.14
N ILE A 79 7.53 2.72 4.85
CA ILE A 79 8.24 2.27 3.67
C ILE A 79 7.22 1.61 2.76
N ILE A 80 7.07 2.14 1.56
CA ILE A 80 6.06 1.72 0.58
C ILE A 80 6.79 1.09 -0.60
N VAL A 81 6.33 -0.05 -1.08
CA VAL A 81 6.86 -0.74 -2.25
C VAL A 81 5.73 -0.99 -3.23
N GLU A 82 5.67 -0.14 -4.25
CA GLU A 82 4.60 -0.11 -5.25
C GLU A 82 5.17 0.19 -6.65
N SER A 83 4.34 -0.01 -7.68
CA SER A 83 4.62 0.57 -8.98
C SER A 83 4.37 2.09 -8.95
N ILE A 84 5.05 2.83 -9.82
CA ILE A 84 4.78 4.26 -10.03
C ILE A 84 4.32 4.44 -11.47
N LEU A 85 3.09 4.93 -11.63
CA LEU A 85 2.53 5.27 -12.93
C LEU A 85 3.23 6.52 -13.48
N PRO A 86 3.75 6.49 -14.73
CA PRO A 86 4.32 7.67 -15.35
C PRO A 86 3.21 8.71 -15.64
N GLU A 87 3.50 9.99 -15.43
CA GLU A 87 2.53 11.07 -15.71
C GLU A 87 2.19 11.19 -17.21
N VAL A 88 3.15 10.83 -18.06
CA VAL A 88 2.97 10.74 -19.51
C VAL A 88 3.37 9.33 -19.91
N PRO A 89 2.43 8.48 -20.34
CA PRO A 89 2.75 7.15 -20.82
C PRO A 89 3.73 7.20 -22.00
N ASP A 90 4.73 6.32 -21.97
CA ASP A 90 5.62 6.07 -23.10
C ASP A 90 5.53 4.60 -23.53
N THR A 91 6.29 4.22 -24.57
CA THR A 91 6.29 2.84 -25.10
C THR A 91 7.33 1.94 -24.44
N SER A 92 7.93 2.36 -23.32
CA SER A 92 8.90 1.54 -22.61
C SER A 92 8.23 0.31 -22.00
N VAL A 93 9.01 -0.77 -21.87
CA VAL A 93 8.56 -2.00 -21.20
C VAL A 93 8.08 -1.70 -19.77
N SER A 94 8.75 -0.78 -19.07
CA SER A 94 8.35 -0.36 -17.73
C SER A 94 6.98 0.30 -17.67
N SER A 95 6.71 1.26 -18.56
CA SER A 95 5.41 1.93 -18.60
C SER A 95 4.29 0.97 -18.98
N ASN A 96 4.53 0.07 -19.94
CA ASN A 96 3.54 -0.94 -20.32
C ASN A 96 3.20 -1.88 -19.16
N ILE A 97 4.19 -2.35 -18.39
CA ILE A 97 3.97 -3.20 -17.22
C ILE A 97 3.07 -2.51 -16.19
N VAL A 98 3.34 -1.23 -15.87
CA VAL A 98 2.53 -0.52 -14.87
C VAL A 98 1.11 -0.25 -15.39
N CYS A 99 0.94 0.06 -16.68
CA CYS A 99 -0.39 0.18 -17.29
C CYS A 99 -1.17 -1.15 -17.28
N GLU A 100 -0.51 -2.28 -17.54
CA GLU A 100 -1.13 -3.60 -17.42
C GLU A 100 -1.55 -3.92 -15.98
N GLN A 101 -0.73 -3.54 -15.00
CA GLN A 101 -1.09 -3.65 -13.58
C GLN A 101 -2.30 -2.79 -13.23
N ASP A 102 -2.39 -1.56 -13.75
CA ASP A 102 -3.52 -0.67 -13.52
C ASP A 102 -4.83 -1.23 -14.11
N LEU A 103 -4.75 -1.83 -15.30
CA LEU A 103 -5.89 -2.55 -15.89
C LEU A 103 -6.29 -3.77 -15.06
N PHE A 104 -5.32 -4.47 -14.47
CA PHE A 104 -5.60 -5.58 -13.55
C PHE A 104 -6.29 -5.08 -12.27
N MET A 105 -5.84 -3.96 -11.69
CA MET A 105 -6.50 -3.31 -10.55
C MET A 105 -7.95 -2.95 -10.89
N LEU A 106 -8.18 -2.30 -12.04
CA LEU A 106 -9.53 -1.97 -12.52
C LEU A 106 -10.42 -3.22 -12.64
N ALA A 107 -9.86 -4.33 -13.10
CA ALA A 107 -10.62 -5.56 -13.36
C ALA A 107 -10.93 -6.37 -12.09
N GLN A 108 -10.09 -6.32 -11.05
CA GLN A 108 -10.16 -7.24 -9.91
C GLN A 108 -10.40 -6.55 -8.57
N ASN A 109 -9.98 -5.30 -8.40
CA ASN A 109 -9.98 -4.59 -7.13
C ASN A 109 -10.85 -3.32 -7.23
N PRO A 110 -12.13 -3.36 -6.79
CA PRO A 110 -12.99 -2.18 -6.82
C PRO A 110 -12.37 -0.98 -6.08
N GLY A 111 -11.99 0.05 -6.84
CA GLY A 111 -11.34 1.26 -6.31
C GLY A 111 -9.81 1.21 -6.26
N GLY A 112 -9.19 0.06 -6.54
CA GLY A 112 -7.74 -0.06 -6.71
C GLY A 112 -7.27 0.62 -7.99
N LYS A 113 -6.04 1.16 -7.95
CA LYS A 113 -5.35 1.79 -9.08
C LYS A 113 -3.86 1.90 -8.80
N GLU A 114 -3.09 1.88 -9.87
CA GLU A 114 -1.72 2.37 -9.85
C GLU A 114 -1.72 3.90 -9.73
N ARG A 115 -0.67 4.45 -9.11
CA ARG A 115 -0.60 5.89 -8.80
C ARG A 115 0.68 6.51 -9.29
N THR A 116 0.56 7.77 -9.68
CA THR A 116 1.71 8.63 -9.95
C THR A 116 2.44 8.97 -8.64
N LEU A 117 3.73 9.33 -8.73
CA LEU A 117 4.48 9.82 -7.57
C LEU A 117 3.82 11.06 -6.93
N LYS A 118 3.18 11.90 -7.75
CA LYS A 118 2.43 13.08 -7.29
C LYS A 118 1.24 12.70 -6.41
N GLU A 119 0.51 11.65 -6.77
CA GLU A 119 -0.60 11.13 -5.96
C GLU A 119 -0.08 10.54 -4.64
N TYR A 120 1.01 9.75 -4.65
CA TYR A 120 1.62 9.26 -3.41
C TYR A 120 2.06 10.41 -2.49
N LYS A 121 2.67 11.46 -3.03
CA LYS A 121 3.01 12.67 -2.26
C LYS A 121 1.78 13.35 -1.68
N ALA A 122 0.69 13.42 -2.44
CA ALA A 122 -0.57 13.99 -1.94
C ALA A 122 -1.17 13.17 -0.80
N LEU A 123 -1.14 11.83 -0.87
CA LEU A 123 -1.57 10.94 0.21
C LEU A 123 -0.73 11.16 1.49
N ALA A 124 0.61 11.25 1.35
CA ALA A 124 1.51 11.51 2.47
C ALA A 124 1.16 12.81 3.21
N LEU A 125 1.03 13.92 2.46
CA LEU A 125 0.75 15.24 3.03
C LEU A 125 -0.62 15.28 3.72
N LYS A 126 -1.65 14.68 3.11
CA LYS A 126 -3.00 14.63 3.68
C LYS A 126 -3.09 13.83 4.98
N THR A 127 -2.15 12.93 5.23
CA THR A 127 -2.13 12.05 6.41
C THR A 127 -1.15 12.48 7.50
N GLY A 128 -0.46 13.62 7.29
CA GLY A 128 0.41 14.24 8.28
C GLY A 128 1.88 13.85 8.17
N PHE A 129 2.27 13.10 7.12
CA PHE A 129 3.68 12.90 6.79
C PHE A 129 4.26 14.14 6.12
N SER A 130 5.58 14.30 6.24
CA SER A 130 6.28 15.47 5.68
C SER A 130 6.42 15.45 4.15
N GLY A 131 6.23 14.29 3.53
CA GLY A 131 6.37 14.09 2.09
C GLY A 131 6.49 12.60 1.75
N CYS A 132 6.77 12.33 0.48
CA CYS A 132 7.06 10.99 -0.03
C CYS A 132 8.28 11.08 -0.96
N GLU A 133 9.34 10.35 -0.61
CA GLU A 133 10.62 10.33 -1.32
C GLU A 133 10.86 8.95 -1.93
N VAL A 134 11.34 8.92 -3.19
CA VAL A 134 11.74 7.68 -3.86
C VAL A 134 13.18 7.37 -3.47
N ILE A 135 13.42 6.18 -2.93
CA ILE A 135 14.73 5.74 -2.45
C ILE A 135 15.47 4.92 -3.51
N CYS A 136 14.80 3.91 -4.07
CA CYS A 136 15.37 3.06 -5.11
C CYS A 136 14.27 2.35 -5.92
N CYS A 137 14.68 1.66 -6.97
CA CYS A 137 13.82 0.82 -7.80
C CYS A 137 14.46 -0.56 -7.96
N ALA A 138 13.66 -1.61 -7.84
CA ALA A 138 14.05 -2.98 -8.13
C ALA A 138 12.92 -3.65 -8.92
N TYR A 139 13.20 -4.08 -10.15
CA TYR A 139 12.24 -4.78 -11.01
C TYR A 139 10.87 -4.06 -11.13
N ASN A 140 10.89 -2.77 -11.49
CA ASN A 140 9.73 -1.86 -11.55
C ASN A 140 8.98 -1.63 -10.22
N SER A 141 9.42 -2.21 -9.11
CA SER A 141 8.92 -1.88 -7.78
C SER A 141 9.75 -0.74 -7.20
N TRP A 142 9.10 0.36 -6.87
CA TRP A 142 9.71 1.55 -6.32
C TRP A 142 9.59 1.55 -4.81
N VAL A 143 10.72 1.70 -4.13
CA VAL A 143 10.75 1.90 -2.67
C VAL A 143 10.59 3.39 -2.41
N MET A 144 9.50 3.75 -1.75
CA MET A 144 9.17 5.09 -1.32
C MET A 144 9.18 5.18 0.21
N GLN A 145 9.56 6.32 0.75
CA GLN A 145 9.59 6.59 2.19
C GLN A 145 8.72 7.79 2.53
N MET A 146 7.92 7.66 3.59
CA MET A 146 7.16 8.75 4.21
C MET A 146 7.57 8.91 5.68
N ASP A 147 8.18 10.05 6.03
CA ASP A 147 8.71 10.30 7.37
C ASP A 147 7.73 11.07 8.26
N LYS A 148 7.54 10.58 9.49
CA LYS A 148 6.86 11.28 10.57
C LYS A 148 7.86 12.16 11.30
N ARG A 149 7.90 13.45 10.93
CA ARG A 149 8.75 14.44 11.62
C ARG A 149 8.17 14.77 13.00
N ALA A 150 9.06 14.98 13.97
CA ALA A 150 8.68 15.58 15.23
C ALA A 150 8.15 17.00 14.96
N ILE A 151 6.97 17.30 15.50
CA ILE A 151 6.51 18.69 15.62
C ILE A 151 7.26 19.23 16.84
N TYR A 152 8.27 20.07 16.61
CA TYR A 152 9.00 20.80 17.66
C TYR A 152 8.21 22.03 18.09
#